data_AF-A0A940H5E9-F1
#
_entry.id   AF-A0A940H5E9-F1
#
_cell.length_a   1.000
_cell.length_b   1.000
_cell.length_c   1.000
_cell.angle_alpha   90.00
_cell.angle_beta   90.00
_cell.angle_gamma   90.00
#
_symmetry.space_group_name_H-M   'P 1'
#
loop_
_entity.id
_entity.type
_entity.pdbx_description
1 polymer ?
#
loop_
_entity_poly.entity_id
_entity_poly.type
_entity_poly.pdbx_seq_one_letter_code
_entity_poly.pdbx_strand_id
1 'polypeptide(L)'
;MSSTTLTERYIAATVRSLRPETQDDVRAELEASIGDAVEARLDQGEDRDTAERAVLTELGDPGRLAAGYADRPLHLIGPRFYLVWWRLLKLLLIIVPVCVFGAVALGLTIAQAPIGKIIADSLIAAGGTAIHICFWTTLVFVILERTDSTSTIGEWTVDQLPEVPKNPAGRSELIASLVFLGIAVGALLWDRIRGFVPGEALPILNPGLWPWGIGILLALIAAEAVFAVVVFRRRGWSTALAVVNTVLALAFLAWTLVLLVRGELVNPEFLSHIVAAGGEGFAAGDAKAAGEGGVFRILAVILGFGVAAGVAWDIIDGWIKAVRAGRGNRLDG
;
A
#
# COMPACT_ATOMS: atom_id res chain seq x y z
N MET A 1 41.04 17.31 49.59
CA MET A 1 39.84 17.09 48.75
C MET A 1 40.03 17.94 47.51
N SER A 2 40.63 17.38 46.46
CA SER A 2 40.94 18.13 45.24
C SER A 2 39.64 18.49 44.55
N SER A 3 39.37 19.78 44.38
CA SER A 3 38.23 20.27 43.61
C SER A 3 38.36 19.78 42.18
N THR A 4 37.43 18.93 41.73
CA THR A 4 37.38 18.40 40.37
C THR A 4 37.30 19.55 39.38
N THR A 5 38.22 19.63 38.42
CA THR A 5 38.29 20.75 37.47
C THR A 5 37.10 20.73 36.50
N LEU A 6 36.83 21.84 35.78
CA LEU A 6 35.78 21.85 34.76
C LEU A 6 36.14 20.87 33.63
N THR A 7 37.42 20.80 33.29
CA THR A 7 38.00 19.89 32.31
C THR A 7 37.79 18.44 32.69
N GLU A 8 38.13 18.02 33.91
CA GLU A 8 37.91 16.63 34.36
C GLU A 8 36.44 16.23 34.26
N ARG A 9 35.52 17.14 34.64
CA ARG A 9 34.08 16.90 34.53
C ARG A 9 33.61 16.80 33.08
N TYR A 10 34.14 17.66 32.20
CA TYR A 10 33.81 17.65 30.78
C TYR A 10 34.29 16.38 30.09
N ILE A 11 35.54 15.97 30.35
CA ILE A 11 36.12 14.74 29.80
C ILE A 11 35.36 13.53 30.33
N ALA A 12 35.11 13.46 31.64
CA ALA A 12 34.31 12.39 32.22
C ALA A 12 32.90 12.32 31.63
N ALA A 13 32.25 13.45 31.37
CA ALA A 13 30.95 13.49 30.71
C ALA A 13 30.99 12.99 29.26
N THR A 14 32.06 13.33 28.53
CA THR A 14 32.26 12.94 27.12
C THR A 14 32.53 11.44 26.99
N VAL A 15 33.47 10.90 27.76
CA VAL A 15 33.88 9.48 27.62
C VAL A 15 32.86 8.49 28.19
N ARG A 16 32.00 8.91 29.13
CA ARG A 16 30.99 8.03 29.76
C ARG A 16 30.04 7.37 28.75
N SER A 17 29.78 8.01 27.61
CA SER A 17 28.92 7.48 26.53
C SER A 17 29.63 6.57 25.53
N LEU A 18 30.95 6.43 25.62
CA LEU A 18 31.77 5.64 24.69
C LEU A 18 31.88 4.17 25.15
N ARG A 19 32.26 3.30 24.22
CA ARG A 19 32.56 1.89 24.53
C ARG A 19 33.76 1.81 25.48
N PRO A 20 33.78 0.91 26.48
CA PRO A 20 34.88 0.80 27.43
C PRO A 20 36.25 0.71 26.76
N GLU A 21 36.34 -0.01 25.63
CA GLU A 21 37.59 -0.17 24.87
C GLU A 21 38.16 1.15 24.33
N THR A 22 37.32 2.16 24.10
CA THR A 22 37.69 3.46 23.51
C THR A 22 37.77 4.60 24.54
N GLN A 23 37.36 4.36 25.78
CA GLN A 23 37.25 5.42 26.78
C GLN A 23 38.62 5.98 27.19
N ASP A 24 39.61 5.11 27.36
CA ASP A 24 40.94 5.51 27.84
C ASP A 24 41.70 6.28 26.76
N ASP A 25 41.64 5.83 25.51
CA ASP A 25 42.28 6.50 24.37
C ASP A 25 41.70 7.90 24.15
N VAL A 26 40.37 8.01 24.11
CA VAL A 26 39.68 9.30 23.90
C VAL A 26 39.87 10.22 25.11
N ARG A 27 39.94 9.68 26.33
CA ARG A 27 40.27 10.48 27.52
C ARG A 27 41.65 11.11 27.38
N ALA A 28 42.68 10.32 27.04
CA ALA A 28 44.04 10.82 26.92
C ALA A 28 44.17 11.88 25.81
N GLU A 29 43.49 11.67 24.67
CA GLU A 29 43.44 12.63 23.56
C GLU A 29 42.78 13.96 23.98
N LEU A 30 41.65 13.90 24.70
CA LEU A 30 40.96 15.09 25.20
C LEU A 30 41.75 15.81 26.29
N GLU A 31 42.42 15.07 27.19
CA GLU A 31 43.27 15.67 28.23
C GLU A 31 44.44 16.45 27.61
N ALA A 32 45.09 15.88 26.59
CA ALA A 32 46.18 16.55 25.86
C ALA A 32 45.66 17.77 25.08
N SER A 33 44.65 17.59 24.23
CA SER A 33 44.16 18.67 23.36
C SER A 33 43.52 19.83 24.11
N ILE A 34 42.77 19.57 25.19
CA ILE A 34 42.20 20.63 26.05
C ILE A 34 43.33 21.31 26.83
N GLY A 35 44.32 20.55 27.32
CA GLY A 35 45.49 21.09 28.02
C GLY A 35 46.25 22.10 27.15
N ASP A 36 46.61 21.69 25.93
CA ASP A 36 47.33 22.53 24.97
C ASP A 36 46.52 23.80 24.60
N ALA A 37 45.20 23.67 24.41
CA ALA A 37 44.34 24.79 24.08
C ALA A 37 44.16 25.79 25.23
N VAL A 38 44.14 25.32 26.48
CA VAL A 38 44.12 26.19 27.67
C VAL A 38 45.46 26.90 27.84
N GLU A 39 46.58 26.19 27.70
CA GLU A 39 47.93 26.77 27.82
C GLU A 39 48.17 27.87 26.78
N ALA A 40 47.76 27.66 25.53
CA ALA A 40 47.86 28.66 24.48
C ALA A 40 47.09 29.97 24.78
N ARG A 41 45.99 29.91 25.55
CA ARG A 41 45.24 31.09 25.99
C ARG A 41 45.86 31.75 27.23
N LEU A 42 46.45 30.96 28.12
CA LEU A 42 47.24 31.49 29.24
C LEU A 42 48.44 32.31 28.74
N ASP A 43 49.13 31.84 27.69
CA ASP A 43 50.24 32.56 27.06
C ASP A 43 49.81 33.89 26.41
N GLN A 44 48.53 34.03 26.07
CA GLN A 44 47.92 35.26 25.57
C GLN A 44 47.50 36.22 26.69
N GLY A 45 47.73 35.83 27.96
CA GLY A 45 47.46 36.65 29.14
C GLY A 45 46.06 36.49 29.73
N GLU A 46 45.29 35.47 29.34
CA GLU A 46 44.01 35.16 29.97
C GLU A 46 44.18 34.51 31.34
N ASP A 47 43.20 34.72 32.24
CA ASP A 47 43.13 33.96 33.51
C ASP A 47 42.71 32.51 33.26
N ARG A 48 43.19 31.58 34.10
CA ARG A 48 42.95 30.14 33.94
C ARG A 48 41.47 29.75 33.92
N ASP A 49 40.62 30.32 34.78
CA ASP A 49 39.18 29.98 34.78
C ASP A 49 38.49 30.48 33.49
N THR A 50 38.94 31.63 32.97
CA THR A 50 38.42 32.20 31.72
C THR A 50 38.85 31.37 30.51
N ALA A 51 40.13 31.02 30.44
CA ALA A 51 40.69 30.18 29.38
C ALA A 51 40.03 28.78 29.35
N GLU A 52 39.89 28.14 30.51
CA GLU A 52 39.25 26.82 30.63
C GLU A 52 37.78 26.87 30.16
N ARG A 53 37.01 27.86 30.61
CA ARG A 53 35.62 28.04 30.16
C ARG A 53 35.51 28.32 28.67
N ALA A 54 36.41 29.14 28.11
CA ALA A 54 36.41 29.47 26.70
C ALA A 54 36.67 28.24 25.83
N VAL A 55 37.71 27.44 26.16
CA VAL A 55 38.02 26.18 25.44
C VAL A 55 36.85 25.20 25.50
N LEU A 56 36.29 24.95 26.69
CA LEU A 56 35.18 24.01 26.84
C LEU A 56 33.91 24.50 26.14
N THR A 57 33.67 25.81 26.09
CA THR A 57 32.53 26.39 25.37
C THR A 57 32.70 26.25 23.85
N GLU A 58 33.94 26.41 23.36
CA GLU A 58 34.28 26.23 21.95
C GLU A 58 34.12 24.77 21.49
N LEU A 59 34.45 23.81 22.36
CA LEU A 59 34.19 22.38 22.12
C LEU A 59 32.70 22.00 22.14
N GLY A 60 31.88 22.75 22.88
CA GLY A 60 30.42 22.63 22.85
C GLY A 60 29.86 21.53 23.76
N ASP A 61 28.82 20.82 23.29
CA ASP A 61 28.14 19.81 24.10
C ASP A 61 28.96 18.50 24.14
N PRO A 62 29.29 17.98 25.34
CA PRO A 62 30.12 16.77 25.47
C PRO A 62 29.44 15.52 24.88
N GLY A 63 28.10 15.48 24.83
CA GLY A 63 27.36 14.38 24.19
C GLY A 63 27.47 14.42 22.66
N ARG A 64 27.47 15.62 22.05
CA ARG A 64 27.74 15.77 20.61
C ARG A 64 29.18 15.43 20.27
N LEU A 65 30.14 15.84 21.09
CA LEU A 65 31.55 15.51 20.91
C LEU A 65 31.77 13.99 21.00
N ALA A 66 31.17 13.33 22.01
CA ALA A 66 31.23 11.89 22.17
C ALA A 66 30.65 11.13 20.97
N ALA A 67 29.58 11.62 20.36
CA ALA A 67 28.99 10.97 19.19
C ALA A 67 29.93 10.98 17.97
N GLY A 68 30.84 11.96 17.86
CA GLY A 68 31.91 11.97 16.85
C GLY A 68 32.93 10.85 17.05
N TYR A 69 33.29 10.56 18.31
CA TYR A 69 34.22 9.47 18.66
C TYR A 69 33.56 8.08 18.65
N ALA A 70 32.26 7.99 18.92
CA ALA A 70 31.58 6.71 19.07
C ALA A 70 31.33 5.97 17.75
N ASP A 71 31.56 6.63 16.60
CA ASP A 71 31.09 6.22 15.26
C ASP A 71 29.60 5.77 15.29
N ARG A 72 28.86 6.35 16.25
CA ARG A 72 27.50 5.93 16.59
C ARG A 72 26.57 7.03 16.13
N PRO A 73 25.88 6.83 15.01
CA PRO A 73 25.05 7.90 14.50
C PRO A 73 23.93 8.27 15.48
N LEU A 74 23.67 9.57 15.64
CA LEU A 74 22.57 10.07 16.46
C LEU A 74 21.19 9.88 15.81
N HIS A 75 21.14 9.40 14.55
CA HIS A 75 19.88 9.17 13.86
C HIS A 75 19.20 7.88 14.33
N LEU A 76 17.86 7.87 14.30
CA LEU A 76 17.07 6.68 14.61
C LEU A 76 17.20 5.61 13.51
N ILE A 77 17.21 6.04 12.24
CA ILE A 77 17.44 5.23 11.04
C ILE A 77 18.37 6.03 10.13
N GLY A 78 19.49 5.42 9.72
CA GLY A 78 20.51 6.10 8.94
C GLY A 78 20.23 6.22 7.46
N PRO A 79 21.02 7.05 6.74
CA PRO A 79 20.89 7.21 5.29
C PRO A 79 20.89 5.87 4.53
N ARG A 80 21.67 4.91 5.03
CA ARG A 80 21.76 3.54 4.49
C ARG A 80 20.41 2.83 4.42
N PHE A 81 19.63 2.90 5.51
CA PHE A 81 18.36 2.17 5.63
C PHE A 81 17.12 3.02 5.39
N TYR A 82 17.25 4.34 5.43
CA TYR A 82 16.13 5.26 5.34
C TYR A 82 15.31 5.09 4.05
N LEU A 83 15.95 4.98 2.88
CA LEU A 83 15.23 4.85 1.60
C LEU A 83 14.49 3.52 1.48
N VAL A 84 15.10 2.43 1.95
CA VAL A 84 14.49 1.10 1.93
C VAL A 84 13.30 1.05 2.89
N TRP A 85 13.50 1.53 4.13
CA TRP A 85 12.44 1.69 5.12
C TRP A 85 11.28 2.52 4.57
N TRP A 86 11.58 3.68 3.98
CA TRP A 86 10.56 4.60 3.48
C TRP A 86 9.74 4.02 2.34
N ARG A 87 10.39 3.34 1.39
CA ARG A 87 9.71 2.66 0.28
C ARG A 87 8.83 1.54 0.78
N LEU A 88 9.34 0.71 1.69
CA LEU A 88 8.57 -0.41 2.25
C LEU A 88 7.39 0.09 3.09
N LEU A 89 7.62 1.07 3.98
CA LEU A 89 6.57 1.65 4.81
C LEU A 89 5.45 2.25 3.97
N LYS A 90 5.79 3.02 2.92
CA LYS A 90 4.80 3.55 1.97
C LYS A 90 4.02 2.45 1.27
N LEU A 91 4.71 1.42 0.77
CA LEU A 91 4.06 0.30 0.09
C LEU A 91 3.07 -0.40 1.02
N LEU A 92 3.49 -0.71 2.24
CA LEU A 92 2.64 -1.36 3.24
C LEU A 92 1.45 -0.50 3.62
N LEU A 93 1.64 0.81 3.84
CA LEU A 93 0.56 1.74 4.18
C LEU A 93 -0.47 1.96 3.06
N ILE A 94 -0.06 1.83 1.80
CA ILE A 94 -0.98 1.95 0.66
C ILE A 94 -1.82 0.68 0.50
N ILE A 95 -1.21 -0.50 0.69
CA ILE A 95 -1.86 -1.78 0.36
C ILE A 95 -2.62 -2.34 1.56
N VAL A 96 -1.93 -2.52 2.70
CA VAL A 96 -2.42 -3.37 3.77
C VAL A 96 -3.66 -2.79 4.47
N PRO A 97 -3.73 -1.48 4.84
CA PRO A 97 -4.93 -0.92 5.44
C PRO A 97 -6.18 -1.03 4.55
N VAL A 98 -6.01 -0.89 3.23
CA VAL A 98 -7.11 -1.04 2.27
C VAL A 98 -7.59 -2.49 2.22
N CYS A 99 -6.68 -3.45 2.22
CA CYS A 99 -7.03 -4.87 2.28
C CYS A 99 -7.75 -5.22 3.60
N VAL A 100 -7.25 -4.73 4.73
CA VAL A 100 -7.88 -4.96 6.05
C VAL A 100 -9.27 -4.32 6.12
N PHE A 101 -9.42 -3.09 5.63
CA PHE A 101 -10.73 -2.44 5.52
C PHE A 101 -11.70 -3.32 4.72
N GLY A 102 -11.29 -3.76 3.53
CA GLY A 102 -12.11 -4.61 2.66
C GLY A 102 -12.48 -5.94 3.30
N ALA A 103 -11.53 -6.61 3.95
CA ALA A 103 -11.76 -7.89 4.62
C ALA A 103 -12.73 -7.78 5.81
N VAL A 104 -12.55 -6.76 6.66
CA VAL A 104 -13.44 -6.51 7.80
C VAL A 104 -14.84 -6.09 7.32
N ALA A 105 -14.91 -5.21 6.32
CA ALA A 105 -16.17 -4.78 5.74
C ALA A 105 -16.94 -5.96 5.14
N LEU A 106 -16.24 -6.86 4.42
CA LEU A 106 -16.81 -8.08 3.86
C LEU A 106 -17.35 -8.99 4.97
N GLY A 107 -16.54 -9.28 6.00
CA GLY A 107 -16.94 -10.13 7.12
C GLY A 107 -18.16 -9.59 7.88
N LEU A 108 -18.20 -8.27 8.14
CA LEU A 108 -19.32 -7.63 8.82
C LEU A 108 -20.58 -7.53 7.96
N THR A 109 -20.42 -7.40 6.63
CA THR A 109 -21.55 -7.47 5.68
C THR A 109 -22.17 -8.87 5.70
N ILE A 110 -21.33 -9.91 5.69
CA ILE A 110 -21.77 -11.31 5.83
C ILE A 110 -22.52 -11.50 7.15
N ALA A 111 -22.04 -10.90 8.25
CA ALA A 111 -22.65 -10.94 9.57
C ALA A 111 -23.87 -10.00 9.76
N GLN A 112 -24.33 -9.29 8.71
CA GLN A 112 -25.47 -8.35 8.76
C GLN A 112 -25.32 -7.24 9.80
N ALA A 113 -24.09 -6.78 10.02
CA ALA A 113 -23.88 -5.61 10.85
C ALA A 113 -24.55 -4.37 10.20
N PRO A 114 -25.07 -3.43 11.00
CA PRO A 114 -25.54 -2.15 10.49
C PRO A 114 -24.43 -1.42 9.73
N ILE A 115 -24.78 -0.69 8.66
CA ILE A 115 -23.81 0.02 7.80
C ILE A 115 -22.88 0.93 8.61
N GLY A 116 -23.41 1.63 9.62
CA GLY A 116 -22.61 2.47 10.51
C GLY A 116 -21.53 1.68 11.27
N LYS A 117 -21.84 0.46 11.71
CA LYS A 117 -20.89 -0.45 12.37
C LYS A 117 -19.86 -1.00 11.38
N ILE A 118 -20.30 -1.39 10.17
CA ILE A 118 -19.40 -1.86 9.11
C ILE A 118 -18.32 -0.79 8.84
N ILE A 119 -18.74 0.46 8.62
CA ILE A 119 -17.82 1.57 8.32
C ILE A 119 -16.92 1.86 9.53
N ALA A 120 -17.50 2.00 10.72
CA ALA A 120 -16.74 2.34 11.93
C ALA A 120 -15.68 1.28 12.25
N ASP A 121 -16.06 0.01 12.33
CA ASP A 121 -15.15 -1.07 12.72
C ASP A 121 -14.09 -1.32 11.64
N SER A 122 -14.45 -1.24 10.35
CA SER A 122 -13.47 -1.38 9.26
C SER A 122 -12.45 -0.25 9.26
N LEU A 123 -12.88 0.98 9.56
CA LEU A 123 -11.99 2.14 9.65
C LEU A 123 -11.07 2.04 10.88
N ILE A 124 -11.61 1.61 12.03
CA ILE A 124 -10.82 1.37 13.25
C ILE A 124 -9.78 0.27 13.00
N ALA A 125 -10.17 -0.84 12.35
CA ALA A 125 -9.26 -1.94 12.04
C ALA A 125 -8.14 -1.52 11.06
N ALA A 126 -8.49 -0.80 10.00
CA ALA A 126 -7.53 -0.28 9.03
C ALA A 126 -6.56 0.74 9.66
N GLY A 127 -7.09 1.66 10.48
CA GLY A 127 -6.29 2.64 11.22
C GLY A 127 -5.34 1.99 12.23
N GLY A 128 -5.84 1.02 13.02
CA GLY A 128 -5.02 0.24 13.94
C GLY A 128 -3.91 -0.52 13.23
N THR A 129 -4.22 -1.11 12.07
CA THR A 129 -3.22 -1.80 11.24
C THR A 129 -2.18 -0.83 10.70
N ALA A 130 -2.57 0.37 10.27
CA ALA A 130 -1.62 1.40 9.84
C ALA A 130 -0.65 1.79 10.97
N ILE A 131 -1.14 1.93 12.21
CA ILE A 131 -0.31 2.19 13.39
C ILE A 131 0.68 1.03 13.63
N HIS A 132 0.21 -0.22 13.59
CA HIS A 132 1.07 -1.39 13.74
C HIS A 132 2.14 -1.47 12.66
N ILE A 133 1.79 -1.20 11.40
CA ILE A 133 2.75 -1.15 10.29
C ILE A 133 3.81 -0.09 10.56
N CYS A 134 3.41 1.14 10.92
CA CYS A 134 4.36 2.21 11.24
C CYS A 134 5.31 1.80 12.38
N PHE A 135 4.75 1.24 13.47
CA PHE A 135 5.52 0.86 14.63
C PHE A 135 6.49 -0.29 14.35
N TRP A 136 6.00 -1.44 13.90
CA TRP A 136 6.81 -2.64 13.72
C TRP A 136 7.81 -2.50 12.57
N THR A 137 7.42 -1.88 11.45
CA THR A 137 8.36 -1.62 10.36
C THR A 137 9.50 -0.72 10.84
N THR A 138 9.19 0.37 11.53
CA THR A 138 10.23 1.27 12.06
C THR A 138 11.10 0.56 13.09
N LEU A 139 10.51 -0.20 14.02
CA LEU A 139 11.26 -0.93 15.03
C LEU A 139 12.25 -1.92 14.42
N VAL A 140 11.85 -2.68 13.39
CA VAL A 140 12.76 -3.60 12.69
C VAL A 140 13.94 -2.87 12.09
N PHE A 141 13.71 -1.75 11.39
CA PHE A 141 14.80 -0.97 10.80
C PHE A 141 15.69 -0.29 11.84
N VAL A 142 15.14 0.11 12.98
CA VAL A 142 15.94 0.58 14.13
C VAL A 142 16.83 -0.53 14.65
N ILE A 143 16.31 -1.75 14.80
CA ILE A 143 17.12 -2.90 15.26
C ILE A 143 18.22 -3.21 14.24
N LEU A 144 17.92 -3.23 12.94
CA LEU A 144 18.90 -3.45 11.87
C LEU A 144 20.01 -2.39 11.88
N GLU A 145 19.66 -1.12 12.07
CA GLU A 145 20.62 -0.01 12.19
C GLU A 145 21.53 -0.19 13.41
N ARG A 146 20.99 -0.69 14.53
CA ARG A 146 21.75 -0.86 15.78
C ARG A 146 22.64 -2.10 15.80
N THR A 147 22.31 -3.13 15.02
CA THR A 147 23.10 -4.38 14.95
C THR A 147 24.11 -4.38 13.82
N ASP A 148 24.17 -3.31 13.03
CA ASP A 148 25.01 -3.15 11.85
C ASP A 148 24.99 -4.36 10.91
N SER A 149 23.78 -4.90 10.70
CA SER A 149 23.53 -6.10 9.92
C SER A 149 23.59 -5.81 8.41
N THR A 150 24.80 -5.55 7.93
CA THR A 150 25.14 -5.28 6.52
C THR A 150 24.75 -6.40 5.56
N SER A 151 24.66 -7.64 6.04
CA SER A 151 24.37 -8.82 5.22
C SER A 151 22.92 -8.94 4.73
N THR A 152 21.99 -8.13 5.26
CA THR A 152 20.55 -8.31 4.98
C THR A 152 20.04 -7.45 3.83
N ILE A 153 20.75 -6.37 3.48
CA ILE A 153 20.35 -5.46 2.39
C ILE A 153 21.42 -5.55 1.32
N GLY A 154 21.12 -6.25 0.23
CA GLY A 154 22.04 -6.41 -0.88
C GLY A 154 22.59 -5.07 -1.36
N GLU A 155 23.89 -5.02 -1.66
CA GLU A 155 24.53 -3.83 -2.20
C GLU A 155 23.89 -3.46 -3.55
N TRP A 156 23.69 -2.17 -3.75
CA TRP A 156 23.20 -1.68 -5.04
C TRP A 156 24.27 -1.90 -6.11
N THR A 157 23.89 -2.52 -7.23
CA THR A 157 24.74 -2.68 -8.42
C THR A 157 24.15 -1.94 -9.61
N VAL A 158 25.01 -1.55 -10.56
CA VAL A 158 24.62 -0.85 -11.79
C VAL A 158 23.58 -1.64 -12.60
N ASP A 159 23.62 -2.97 -12.51
CA ASP A 159 22.66 -3.87 -13.17
C ASP A 159 21.21 -3.72 -12.64
N GLN A 160 21.01 -3.07 -11.48
CA GLN A 160 19.69 -2.77 -10.93
C GLN A 160 19.06 -1.51 -11.54
N LEU A 161 19.71 -0.87 -12.52
CA LEU A 161 19.14 0.25 -13.26
C LEU A 161 17.88 -0.20 -14.02
N PRO A 162 16.73 0.46 -13.81
CA PRO A 162 15.53 0.15 -14.57
C PRO A 162 15.77 0.37 -16.06
N GLU A 163 15.43 -0.62 -16.89
CA GLU A 163 15.46 -0.46 -18.33
C GLU A 163 14.45 0.61 -18.78
N VAL A 164 14.88 1.50 -19.67
CA VAL A 164 13.97 2.46 -20.30
C VAL A 164 12.97 1.69 -21.18
N PRO A 165 11.65 1.77 -20.95
CA PRO A 165 10.69 0.98 -21.71
C PRO A 165 10.75 1.31 -23.20
N LYS A 166 11.18 0.36 -24.03
CA LYS A 166 11.30 0.53 -25.50
C LYS A 166 9.96 0.42 -26.25
N ASN A 167 8.88 0.05 -25.57
CA ASN A 167 7.55 -0.04 -26.18
C ASN A 167 6.49 0.42 -25.16
N PRO A 168 5.80 1.55 -25.38
CA PRO A 168 4.65 1.89 -24.57
C PRO A 168 3.52 0.91 -24.92
N ALA A 169 3.14 0.09 -23.96
CA ALA A 169 2.14 -0.98 -23.88
C ALA A 169 0.86 -0.97 -24.77
N GLY A 170 0.63 -0.03 -25.68
CA GLY A 170 -0.68 0.21 -26.30
C GLY A 170 -1.24 -0.89 -27.22
N ARG A 171 -0.41 -1.66 -27.96
CA ARG A 171 -0.93 -2.70 -28.89
C ARG A 171 -1.34 -3.98 -28.18
N SER A 172 -0.47 -4.49 -27.32
CA SER A 172 -0.74 -5.71 -26.55
C SER A 172 -1.89 -5.51 -25.58
N GLU A 173 -1.98 -4.32 -24.96
CA GLU A 173 -3.06 -3.96 -24.06
C GLU A 173 -4.41 -3.85 -24.79
N LEU A 174 -4.46 -3.23 -25.97
CA LEU A 174 -5.66 -3.21 -26.82
C LEU A 174 -6.10 -4.63 -27.20
N ILE A 175 -5.17 -5.46 -27.68
CA ILE A 175 -5.50 -6.83 -28.09
C ILE A 175 -6.01 -7.64 -26.90
N ALA A 176 -5.34 -7.56 -25.75
CA ALA A 176 -5.78 -8.25 -24.53
C ALA A 176 -7.18 -7.81 -24.09
N SER A 177 -7.46 -6.49 -24.11
CA SER A 177 -8.77 -5.95 -23.77
C SER A 177 -9.87 -6.43 -24.73
N LEU A 178 -9.65 -6.36 -26.04
CA LEU A 178 -10.63 -6.81 -27.03
C LEU A 178 -10.88 -8.32 -26.98
N VAL A 179 -9.83 -9.12 -26.77
CA VAL A 179 -9.96 -10.57 -26.60
C VAL A 179 -10.77 -10.88 -25.35
N PHE A 180 -10.49 -10.21 -24.23
CA PHE A 180 -11.23 -10.39 -22.98
C PHE A 180 -12.73 -10.05 -23.13
N LEU A 181 -13.05 -8.91 -23.76
CA LEU A 181 -14.43 -8.52 -24.05
C LEU A 181 -15.12 -9.51 -25.00
N GLY A 182 -14.39 -10.01 -26.02
CA GLY A 182 -14.90 -11.04 -26.92
C GLY A 182 -15.23 -12.36 -26.20
N ILE A 183 -14.36 -12.79 -25.28
CA ILE A 183 -14.60 -13.95 -24.42
C ILE A 183 -15.82 -13.71 -23.53
N ALA A 184 -15.99 -12.52 -22.96
CA ALA A 184 -17.14 -12.19 -22.13
C ALA A 184 -18.47 -12.28 -22.92
N VAL A 185 -18.52 -11.72 -24.14
CA VAL A 185 -19.70 -11.87 -25.02
C VAL A 185 -19.94 -13.35 -25.36
N GLY A 186 -18.88 -14.10 -25.70
CA GLY A 186 -18.97 -15.53 -25.96
C GLY A 186 -19.54 -16.31 -24.78
N ALA A 187 -19.12 -15.99 -23.55
CA ALA A 187 -19.61 -16.60 -22.33
C ALA A 187 -21.10 -16.29 -22.08
N LEU A 188 -21.55 -15.05 -22.35
CA LEU A 188 -22.98 -14.67 -22.22
C LEU A 188 -23.86 -15.43 -23.22
N LEU A 189 -23.40 -15.58 -24.47
CA LEU A 189 -24.12 -16.34 -25.48
C LEU A 189 -24.12 -17.84 -25.17
N TRP A 190 -23.00 -18.37 -24.66
CA TRP A 190 -22.88 -19.75 -24.22
C TRP A 190 -23.83 -20.04 -23.05
N ASP A 191 -23.89 -19.17 -22.04
CA ASP A 191 -24.81 -19.25 -20.92
C ASP A 191 -26.25 -19.37 -21.43
N ARG A 192 -26.65 -18.47 -22.35
CA ARG A 192 -28.00 -18.44 -22.91
C ARG A 192 -28.38 -19.67 -23.73
N ILE A 193 -27.46 -20.17 -24.56
CA ILE A 193 -27.76 -21.20 -25.57
C ILE A 193 -27.58 -22.60 -24.99
N ARG A 194 -26.52 -22.80 -24.19
CA ARG A 194 -26.08 -24.13 -23.78
C ARG A 194 -26.21 -24.38 -22.28
N GLY A 195 -26.18 -23.33 -21.46
CA GLY A 195 -26.04 -23.44 -20.02
C GLY A 195 -24.65 -23.96 -19.61
N PHE A 196 -24.30 -23.77 -18.34
CA PHE A 196 -23.05 -24.28 -17.77
C PHE A 196 -23.22 -25.59 -16.99
N VAL A 197 -24.46 -26.06 -16.82
CA VAL A 197 -24.77 -27.31 -16.14
C VAL A 197 -24.66 -28.48 -17.13
N PRO A 198 -23.84 -29.52 -16.84
CA PRO A 198 -23.76 -30.69 -17.69
C PRO A 198 -25.10 -31.44 -17.74
N GLY A 199 -25.62 -31.72 -18.93
CA GLY A 199 -26.85 -32.50 -19.13
C GLY A 199 -28.14 -31.69 -19.18
N GLU A 200 -28.16 -30.46 -18.65
CA GLU A 200 -29.31 -29.55 -18.70
C GLU A 200 -28.89 -28.21 -19.30
N ALA A 201 -29.70 -27.65 -20.21
CA ALA A 201 -29.44 -26.32 -20.77
C ALA A 201 -29.88 -25.21 -19.79
N LEU A 202 -29.33 -25.23 -18.58
CA LEU A 202 -29.70 -24.34 -17.49
C LEU A 202 -28.71 -23.16 -17.41
N PRO A 203 -29.13 -21.93 -17.76
CA PRO A 203 -28.29 -20.74 -17.67
C PRO A 203 -28.12 -20.29 -16.21
N ILE A 204 -26.93 -19.75 -15.90
CA ILE A 204 -26.61 -19.15 -14.59
C ILE A 204 -27.29 -17.79 -14.48
N LEU A 205 -27.23 -16.97 -15.53
CA LEU A 205 -27.90 -15.67 -15.53
C LEU A 205 -29.40 -15.87 -15.77
N ASN A 206 -30.21 -15.02 -15.13
CA ASN A 206 -31.66 -15.10 -15.27
C ASN A 206 -32.08 -14.90 -16.74
N PRO A 207 -32.77 -15.88 -17.38
CA PRO A 207 -33.23 -15.76 -18.76
C PRO A 207 -34.12 -14.53 -19.00
N GLY A 208 -34.85 -14.08 -17.98
CA GLY A 208 -35.72 -12.91 -18.03
C GLY A 208 -34.98 -11.58 -18.22
N LEU A 209 -33.65 -11.56 -18.08
CA LEU A 209 -32.83 -10.39 -18.41
C LEU A 209 -32.76 -10.14 -19.92
N TRP A 210 -33.10 -11.12 -20.75
CA TRP A 210 -33.15 -10.93 -22.20
C TRP A 210 -34.49 -10.32 -22.64
N PRO A 211 -34.49 -9.42 -23.64
CA PRO A 211 -33.33 -8.88 -24.33
C PRO A 211 -32.71 -7.66 -23.65
N TRP A 212 -33.44 -6.96 -22.78
CA TRP A 212 -33.09 -5.60 -22.36
C TRP A 212 -31.98 -5.51 -21.31
N GLY A 213 -32.04 -6.33 -20.25
CA GLY A 213 -31.02 -6.36 -19.19
C GLY A 213 -29.65 -6.75 -19.72
N ILE A 214 -29.57 -7.83 -20.51
CA ILE A 214 -28.33 -8.23 -21.18
C ILE A 214 -27.98 -7.30 -22.34
N GLY A 215 -28.97 -6.71 -23.03
CA GLY A 215 -28.75 -5.70 -24.06
C GLY A 215 -28.01 -4.47 -23.53
N ILE A 216 -28.31 -4.03 -22.29
CA ILE A 216 -27.56 -2.97 -21.61
C ILE A 216 -26.12 -3.41 -21.34
N LEU A 217 -25.90 -4.63 -20.84
CA LEU A 217 -24.56 -5.17 -20.62
C LEU A 217 -23.74 -5.24 -21.93
N LEU A 218 -24.36 -5.71 -23.03
CA LEU A 218 -23.73 -5.73 -24.35
C LEU A 218 -23.39 -4.33 -24.85
N ALA A 219 -24.25 -3.34 -24.60
CA ALA A 219 -23.97 -1.94 -24.92
C ALA A 219 -22.79 -1.39 -24.10
N LEU A 220 -22.67 -1.76 -22.82
CA LEU A 220 -21.52 -1.40 -21.98
C LEU A 220 -20.23 -2.04 -22.48
N ILE A 221 -20.25 -3.34 -22.81
CA ILE A 221 -19.11 -4.05 -23.41
C ILE A 221 -18.69 -3.41 -24.74
N ALA A 222 -19.65 -3.05 -25.59
CA ALA A 222 -19.37 -2.36 -26.84
C ALA A 222 -18.76 -0.96 -26.59
N ALA A 223 -19.25 -0.23 -25.60
CA ALA A 223 -18.69 1.06 -25.20
C ALA A 223 -17.25 0.93 -24.67
N GLU A 224 -16.94 -0.10 -23.88
CA GLU A 224 -15.58 -0.42 -23.44
C GLU A 224 -14.66 -0.78 -24.61
N ALA A 225 -15.14 -1.56 -25.58
CA ALA A 225 -14.37 -1.89 -26.78
C ALA A 225 -14.04 -0.62 -27.60
N VAL A 226 -15.02 0.26 -27.79
CA VAL A 226 -14.81 1.56 -28.45
C VAL A 226 -13.83 2.41 -27.65
N PHE A 227 -13.96 2.46 -26.32
CA PHE A 227 -13.06 3.19 -25.45
C PHE A 227 -11.61 2.70 -25.58
N ALA A 228 -11.37 1.38 -25.55
CA ALA A 228 -10.04 0.79 -25.73
C ALA A 228 -9.43 1.19 -27.09
N VAL A 229 -10.22 1.18 -28.17
CA VAL A 229 -9.78 1.64 -29.49
C VAL A 229 -9.46 3.14 -29.50
N VAL A 230 -10.25 3.97 -28.82
CA VAL A 230 -10.00 5.42 -28.73
C VAL A 230 -8.70 5.70 -27.97
N VAL A 231 -8.46 5.03 -26.84
CA VAL A 231 -7.21 5.14 -26.07
C VAL A 231 -6.01 4.76 -26.94
N PHE A 232 -6.12 3.66 -27.68
CA PHE A 232 -5.08 3.21 -28.61
C PHE A 232 -4.81 4.23 -29.73
N ARG A 233 -5.85 4.76 -30.36
CA ARG A 233 -5.73 5.76 -31.45
C ARG A 233 -5.12 7.07 -30.97
N ARG A 234 -5.40 7.49 -29.73
CA ARG A 234 -4.83 8.71 -29.13
C ARG A 234 -3.42 8.51 -28.59
N ARG A 235 -2.85 7.29 -28.70
CA ARG A 235 -1.49 6.93 -28.25
C ARG A 235 -1.18 7.33 -26.80
N GLY A 236 -2.20 7.40 -25.95
CA GLY A 236 -1.99 7.81 -24.56
C GLY A 236 -3.28 8.09 -23.80
N TRP A 237 -3.13 8.13 -22.47
CA TRP A 237 -4.19 8.49 -21.55
C TRP A 237 -4.29 10.01 -21.38
N SER A 238 -5.49 10.50 -21.15
CA SER A 238 -5.75 11.90 -20.78
C SER A 238 -6.75 11.94 -19.64
N THR A 239 -6.84 13.08 -18.95
CA THR A 239 -7.83 13.28 -17.88
C THR A 239 -9.26 13.02 -18.37
N ALA A 240 -9.59 13.47 -19.58
CA ALA A 240 -10.90 13.19 -20.19
C ALA A 240 -11.17 11.70 -20.37
N LEU A 241 -10.16 10.92 -20.81
CA LEU A 241 -10.31 9.46 -20.97
C LEU A 241 -10.43 8.75 -19.62
N ALA A 242 -9.72 9.20 -18.58
CA ALA A 242 -9.88 8.65 -17.23
C ALA A 242 -11.28 8.90 -16.65
N VAL A 243 -11.87 10.07 -16.93
CA VAL A 243 -13.26 10.37 -16.56
C VAL A 243 -14.23 9.44 -17.30
N VAL A 244 -14.07 9.26 -18.61
CA VAL A 244 -14.91 8.32 -19.39
C VAL A 244 -14.78 6.89 -18.88
N ASN A 245 -13.56 6.42 -18.59
CA ASN A 245 -13.33 5.10 -17.99
C ASN A 245 -14.07 4.96 -16.66
N THR A 246 -13.98 5.99 -15.82
CA THR A 246 -14.66 6.02 -14.52
C THR A 246 -16.17 5.91 -14.69
N VAL A 247 -16.75 6.63 -15.66
CA VAL A 247 -18.19 6.56 -15.93
C VAL A 247 -18.60 5.18 -16.43
N LEU A 248 -17.84 4.56 -17.33
CA LEU A 248 -18.12 3.20 -17.83
C LEU A 248 -18.05 2.17 -16.71
N ALA A 249 -16.98 2.20 -15.90
CA ALA A 249 -16.79 1.28 -14.79
C ALA A 249 -17.89 1.42 -13.72
N LEU A 250 -18.31 2.65 -13.40
CA LEU A 250 -19.44 2.91 -12.50
C LEU A 250 -20.79 2.47 -13.10
N ALA A 251 -21.00 2.62 -14.40
CA ALA A 251 -22.21 2.15 -15.07
C ALA A 251 -22.31 0.62 -15.02
N PHE A 252 -21.20 -0.09 -15.25
CA PHE A 252 -21.11 -1.55 -15.10
C PHE A 252 -21.36 -1.99 -13.64
N LEU A 253 -20.76 -1.29 -12.67
CA LEU A 253 -21.00 -1.56 -11.25
C LEU A 253 -22.47 -1.36 -10.88
N ALA A 254 -23.08 -0.25 -11.31
CA ALA A 254 -24.47 0.05 -11.02
C ALA A 254 -25.41 -1.00 -11.64
N TRP A 255 -25.17 -1.38 -12.90
CA TRP A 255 -25.94 -2.45 -13.56
C TRP A 255 -25.87 -3.75 -12.76
N THR A 256 -24.66 -4.15 -12.34
CA THR A 256 -24.45 -5.39 -11.58
C THR A 256 -25.11 -5.33 -10.20
N LEU A 257 -24.89 -4.24 -9.44
CA LEU A 257 -25.40 -4.10 -8.08
C LEU A 257 -26.92 -4.01 -8.04
N VAL A 258 -27.56 -3.31 -8.98
CA VAL A 258 -29.03 -3.22 -9.04
C VAL A 258 -29.64 -4.61 -9.25
N LEU A 259 -29.13 -5.38 -10.20
CA LEU A 259 -29.64 -6.74 -10.46
C LEU A 259 -29.33 -7.70 -9.32
N LEU A 260 -28.17 -7.56 -8.69
CA LEU A 260 -27.75 -8.39 -7.57
C LEU A 260 -28.61 -8.13 -6.32
N VAL A 261 -28.86 -6.86 -5.98
CA VAL A 261 -29.69 -6.47 -4.82
C VAL A 261 -31.16 -6.84 -5.03
N ARG A 262 -31.66 -6.78 -6.27
CA ARG A 262 -33.02 -7.21 -6.60
C ARG A 262 -33.20 -8.72 -6.66
N GLY A 263 -32.12 -9.50 -6.61
CA GLY A 263 -32.16 -10.95 -6.82
C GLY A 263 -32.52 -11.35 -8.25
N GLU A 264 -32.41 -10.42 -9.20
CA GLU A 264 -32.78 -10.63 -10.61
C GLU A 264 -31.61 -11.12 -11.46
N LEU A 265 -30.35 -11.01 -10.96
CA LEU A 265 -29.15 -11.34 -11.72
C LEU A 265 -29.01 -12.84 -12.02
N VAL A 266 -29.25 -13.69 -11.02
CA VAL A 266 -29.03 -15.14 -11.09
C VAL A 266 -30.36 -15.84 -11.33
N ASN A 267 -30.35 -16.87 -12.18
CA ASN A 267 -31.54 -17.65 -12.53
C ASN A 267 -32.08 -18.41 -11.30
N PRO A 268 -33.34 -18.18 -10.87
CA PRO A 268 -33.95 -18.90 -9.75
C PRO A 268 -33.97 -20.43 -9.92
N GLU A 269 -34.16 -20.92 -11.15
CA GLU A 269 -34.16 -22.35 -11.42
C GLU A 269 -32.77 -22.96 -11.23
N PHE A 270 -31.72 -22.24 -11.64
CA PHE A 270 -30.32 -22.62 -11.37
C PHE A 270 -30.04 -22.68 -9.86
N LEU A 271 -30.53 -21.71 -9.09
CA LEU A 271 -30.42 -21.73 -7.63
C LEU A 271 -31.11 -22.99 -7.07
N SER A 272 -32.32 -23.31 -7.53
CA SER A 272 -33.07 -24.49 -7.09
C SER A 272 -32.42 -25.84 -7.46
N HIS A 273 -31.71 -25.90 -8.59
CA HIS A 273 -30.99 -27.10 -9.02
C HIS A 273 -29.75 -27.36 -8.15
N ILE A 274 -29.00 -26.31 -7.79
CA ILE A 274 -27.86 -26.42 -6.84
C ILE A 274 -28.34 -26.90 -5.47
N VAL A 275 -29.50 -26.41 -5.04
CA VAL A 275 -30.19 -26.79 -3.81
C VAL A 275 -30.52 -28.29 -3.78
N ALA A 276 -31.13 -28.79 -4.85
CA ALA A 276 -31.55 -30.19 -4.95
C ALA A 276 -30.36 -31.17 -5.04
N ALA A 277 -29.20 -30.74 -5.53
CA ALA A 277 -28.00 -31.56 -5.67
C ALA A 277 -27.23 -31.83 -4.35
N GLY A 278 -27.88 -31.67 -3.19
CA GLY A 278 -27.25 -31.86 -1.86
C GLY A 278 -26.74 -30.56 -1.21
N GLY A 279 -27.13 -29.40 -1.76
CA GLY A 279 -26.91 -28.10 -1.17
C GLY A 279 -28.01 -27.72 -0.18
N GLU A 280 -28.28 -28.52 0.85
CA GLU A 280 -29.32 -28.15 1.84
C GLU A 280 -28.99 -26.83 2.57
N GLY A 281 -27.70 -26.52 2.75
CA GLY A 281 -27.22 -25.19 3.20
C GLY A 281 -27.30 -24.08 2.12
N PHE A 282 -27.39 -24.45 0.84
CA PHE A 282 -27.74 -23.54 -0.25
C PHE A 282 -29.24 -23.19 -0.24
N ALA A 283 -30.12 -24.11 0.15
CA ALA A 283 -31.58 -24.01 -0.01
C ALA A 283 -32.34 -23.34 1.14
N ALA A 284 -31.90 -23.60 2.36
CA ALA A 284 -32.56 -23.08 3.56
C ALA A 284 -32.53 -21.53 3.67
N GLY A 285 -31.90 -20.86 2.71
CA GLY A 285 -31.83 -19.41 2.57
C GLY A 285 -33.15 -18.68 2.33
N ASP A 286 -34.27 -19.36 2.04
CA ASP A 286 -35.46 -18.67 1.51
C ASP A 286 -36.68 -18.56 2.45
N ALA A 287 -36.70 -19.16 3.65
CA ALA A 287 -37.86 -18.95 4.55
C ALA A 287 -37.61 -19.04 6.06
N LYS A 288 -36.62 -19.81 6.54
CA LYS A 288 -36.27 -19.87 7.98
C LYS A 288 -34.92 -19.22 8.32
N ALA A 289 -34.12 -18.85 7.31
CA ALA A 289 -32.82 -18.20 7.47
C ALA A 289 -32.85 -16.67 7.34
N ALA A 290 -34.02 -16.04 7.54
CA ALA A 290 -34.14 -14.58 7.58
C ALA A 290 -33.32 -13.95 8.73
N GLY A 291 -32.86 -14.74 9.70
CA GLY A 291 -31.96 -14.30 10.78
C GLY A 291 -30.48 -14.67 10.63
N GLU A 292 -30.08 -15.65 9.79
CA GLU A 292 -28.75 -16.30 9.92
C GLU A 292 -27.95 -16.51 8.61
N GLY A 293 -28.35 -15.97 7.46
CA GLY A 293 -27.42 -15.84 6.32
C GLY A 293 -27.03 -17.11 5.58
N GLY A 294 -27.90 -17.58 4.70
CA GLY A 294 -27.62 -18.71 3.81
C GLY A 294 -26.44 -18.49 2.84
N VAL A 295 -25.94 -19.60 2.27
CA VAL A 295 -24.77 -19.64 1.37
C VAL A 295 -24.92 -18.72 0.15
N PHE A 296 -26.12 -18.59 -0.42
CA PHE A 296 -26.36 -17.70 -1.55
C PHE A 296 -26.16 -16.22 -1.22
N ARG A 297 -26.52 -15.76 -0.01
CA ARG A 297 -26.24 -14.39 0.42
C ARG A 297 -24.75 -14.17 0.54
N ILE A 298 -24.01 -15.15 1.08
CA ILE A 298 -22.55 -15.09 1.19
C ILE A 298 -21.92 -14.98 -0.20
N LEU A 299 -22.34 -15.81 -1.15
CA LEU A 299 -21.85 -15.76 -2.54
C LEU A 299 -22.22 -14.44 -3.23
N ALA A 300 -23.43 -13.93 -3.03
CA ALA A 300 -23.85 -12.64 -3.58
C ALA A 300 -23.02 -11.49 -3.00
N VAL A 301 -22.76 -11.49 -1.69
CA VAL A 301 -21.91 -10.49 -1.02
C VAL A 301 -20.47 -10.58 -1.55
N ILE A 302 -19.91 -11.79 -1.68
CA ILE A 302 -18.57 -11.99 -2.25
C ILE A 302 -18.50 -11.51 -3.71
N LEU A 303 -19.49 -11.84 -4.53
CA LEU A 303 -19.59 -11.39 -5.92
C LEU A 303 -19.67 -9.87 -6.00
N GLY A 304 -20.52 -9.24 -5.18
CA GLY A 304 -20.68 -7.79 -5.10
C GLY A 304 -19.38 -7.08 -4.71
N PHE A 305 -18.68 -7.57 -3.68
CA PHE A 305 -17.37 -7.04 -3.27
C PHE A 305 -16.29 -7.27 -4.34
N GLY A 306 -16.27 -8.44 -4.98
CA GLY A 306 -15.32 -8.76 -6.04
C GLY A 306 -15.47 -7.85 -7.26
N VAL A 307 -16.71 -7.63 -7.70
CA VAL A 307 -17.03 -6.70 -8.80
C VAL A 307 -16.67 -5.26 -8.41
N ALA A 308 -17.02 -4.82 -7.20
CA ALA A 308 -16.68 -3.49 -6.71
C ALA A 308 -15.16 -3.28 -6.63
N ALA A 309 -14.40 -4.27 -6.16
CA ALA A 309 -12.94 -4.22 -6.11
C ALA A 309 -12.31 -4.16 -7.51
N GLY A 310 -12.81 -4.95 -8.46
CA GLY A 310 -12.37 -4.90 -9.85
C GLY A 310 -12.62 -3.55 -10.51
N VAL A 311 -13.81 -2.97 -10.31
CA VAL A 311 -14.16 -1.63 -10.80
C VAL A 311 -13.29 -0.55 -10.16
N ALA A 312 -13.08 -0.62 -8.84
CA ALA A 312 -12.21 0.34 -8.15
C ALA A 312 -10.77 0.28 -8.68
N TRP A 313 -10.25 -0.93 -8.92
CA TRP A 313 -8.94 -1.12 -9.51
C TRP A 313 -8.83 -0.53 -10.91
N ASP A 314 -9.80 -0.80 -11.78
CA ASP A 314 -9.83 -0.27 -13.15
C ASP A 314 -9.85 1.27 -13.18
N ILE A 315 -10.65 1.89 -12.30
CA ILE A 315 -10.66 3.35 -12.13
C ILE A 315 -9.29 3.87 -11.71
N ILE A 316 -8.69 3.28 -10.66
CA ILE A 316 -7.38 3.69 -10.14
C ILE A 316 -6.31 3.58 -11.22
N ASP A 317 -6.26 2.46 -11.95
CA ASP A 317 -5.30 2.23 -13.02
C ASP A 317 -5.44 3.25 -14.15
N GLY A 318 -6.68 3.56 -14.58
CA GLY A 318 -6.95 4.59 -15.57
C GLY A 318 -6.46 5.99 -15.15
N TRP A 319 -6.65 6.37 -13.89
CA TRP A 319 -6.15 7.64 -13.34
C TRP A 319 -4.63 7.66 -13.20
N ILE A 320 -3.99 6.56 -12.77
CA ILE A 320 -2.53 6.44 -12.72
C ILE A 320 -1.94 6.64 -14.12
N LYS A 321 -2.52 5.99 -15.13
CA LYS A 321 -2.09 6.13 -16.53
C LYS A 321 -2.26 7.56 -17.05
N ALA A 322 -3.37 8.23 -16.73
CA ALA A 322 -3.59 9.63 -17.08
C ALA A 322 -2.59 10.59 -16.42
N VAL A 323 -2.27 10.40 -15.13
CA VAL A 323 -1.27 11.22 -14.42
C VAL A 323 0.13 11.00 -14.99
N ARG A 324 0.51 9.76 -15.33
CA ARG A 324 1.80 9.46 -15.95
C ARG A 324 1.94 10.11 -17.32
N ALA A 325 0.89 10.06 -18.15
CA ALA A 325 0.87 10.71 -19.45
C ALA A 325 1.02 12.24 -19.35
N GLY A 326 0.36 12.88 -18.37
CA GLY A 326 0.47 14.31 -18.12
C GLY A 326 1.85 14.78 -17.63
N ARG A 327 2.63 13.90 -16.98
CA ARG A 327 4.02 14.19 -16.57
C ARG A 327 5.02 14.09 -17.72
N GLY A 328 4.82 13.15 -18.65
CA GLY A 328 5.64 13.03 -19.86
C GLY A 328 5.60 14.30 -20.71
N ASN A 329 4.40 14.83 -20.98
CA ASN A 329 4.24 16.05 -21.78
C ASN A 329 4.83 17.33 -21.17
N ARG A 330 5.17 17.36 -19.87
CA ARG A 330 5.79 18.54 -19.21
C ARG A 330 7.31 18.53 -19.24
N LEU A 331 7.94 17.42 -19.59
CA LEU A 331 9.40 17.31 -19.69
C LEU A 331 9.89 17.56 -21.13
N ASP A 332 9.00 17.46 -22.11
CA ASP A 332 9.30 17.62 -23.55
C ASP A 332 8.92 19.01 -24.11
N GLY A 333 8.45 19.95 -23.28
CA GLY A 333 8.04 21.30 -23.66
C GLY A 333 8.66 22.36 -22.78
#